data_AF-A0ABD5DF97-F1
#
_entry.id   AF-A0ABD5DF97-F1
#
_cell.length_a   1.000
_cell.length_b   1.000
_cell.length_c   1.000
_cell.angle_alpha   90.00
_cell.angle_beta   90.00
_cell.angle_gamma   90.00
#
_symmetry.space_group_name_H-M   'P 1'
#
loop_
_entity.id
_entity.type
_entity.pdbx_description
1 polymer ?
#
loop_
_entity_poly.entity_id
_entity_poly.type
_entity_poly.pdbx_seq_one_letter_code
_entity_poly.pdbx_strand_id
1 'polypeptide(L)' 'MSHHEVEKHGGAEDSAAAFARNLPKKAINPYLDPAEVAPVSALSNMITLYAADNEQEQLRREAL' A
#
# COMPACT_ATOMS: atom_id res chain seq x y z
N MET A 1 5.23 -10.51 63.35
CA MET A 1 5.71 -10.99 62.04
C MET A 1 5.19 -10.00 61.00
N SER A 2 6.09 -9.24 60.38
CA SER A 2 5.76 -8.16 59.43
C SER A 2 5.44 -8.80 58.07
N HIS A 3 4.19 -8.73 57.62
CA HIS A 3 3.82 -9.12 56.26
C HIS A 3 4.46 -8.13 55.29
N HIS A 4 5.42 -8.60 54.51
CA HIS A 4 5.94 -7.87 53.36
C HIS A 4 4.89 -7.99 52.24
N GLU A 5 4.18 -6.89 51.97
CA GLU A 5 3.27 -6.79 50.85
C GLU A 5 4.11 -6.74 49.57
N VAL A 6 4.16 -7.87 48.85
CA VAL A 6 4.88 -7.95 47.57
C VAL A 6 3.98 -7.33 46.51
N GLU A 7 4.31 -6.11 46.09
CA GLU A 7 3.74 -5.46 44.91
C GLU A 7 3.88 -6.40 43.69
N LYS A 8 2.76 -6.93 43.21
CA LYS A 8 2.69 -7.81 42.04
C LYS A 8 2.59 -6.95 40.79
N HIS A 9 3.73 -6.50 40.28
CA HIS A 9 3.77 -5.90 38.93
C HIS A 9 3.66 -7.01 37.89
N GLY A 10 2.76 -6.85 36.90
CA GLY A 10 2.53 -7.84 35.83
C GLY A 10 1.19 -8.57 35.89
N GLY A 11 0.11 -7.88 36.23
CA GLY A 11 -1.25 -8.41 36.03
C GLY A 11 -1.58 -8.62 34.55
N ALA A 12 -2.59 -9.45 34.25
CA ALA A 12 -3.05 -9.70 32.88
C ALA A 12 -3.40 -8.40 32.12
N GLU A 13 -3.81 -7.37 32.86
CA GLU A 13 -4.15 -6.04 32.35
C GLU A 13 -2.90 -5.29 31.83
N ASP A 14 -1.78 -5.33 32.56
CA ASP A 14 -0.50 -4.76 32.11
C ASP A 14 0.05 -5.49 30.89
N SER A 15 -0.08 -6.82 30.86
CA SER A 15 0.36 -7.65 29.73
C SER A 15 -0.47 -7.40 28.47
N ALA A 16 -1.77 -7.16 28.63
CA ALA A 16 -2.64 -6.85 27.49
C ALA A 16 -2.31 -5.46 26.91
N ALA A 17 -1.99 -4.47 27.74
CA ALA A 17 -1.61 -3.13 27.28
C ALA A 17 -0.32 -3.11 26.45
N ALA A 18 0.57 -4.10 26.61
CA ALA A 18 1.82 -4.22 25.84
C ALA A 18 1.60 -4.55 24.34
N PHE A 19 0.42 -5.09 23.98
CA PHE A 19 0.11 -5.35 22.58
C PHE A 19 -0.54 -4.13 21.93
N ALA A 20 0.12 -3.56 20.92
CA ALA A 20 -0.36 -2.41 20.16
C ALA A 20 -1.79 -2.58 19.56
N ARG A 21 -2.28 -3.82 19.45
CA ARG A 21 -3.64 -4.14 19.04
C ARG A 21 -4.71 -3.72 20.06
N ASN A 22 -4.36 -3.62 21.35
CA ASN A 22 -5.27 -3.29 22.45
C ASN A 22 -5.37 -1.78 22.71
N LEU A 23 -4.57 -0.96 22.02
CA LEU A 23 -4.72 0.48 22.04
C LEU A 23 -5.96 0.90 21.23
N PRO A 24 -6.67 1.97 21.65
CA PRO A 24 -7.77 2.54 20.88
C PRO A 24 -7.31 2.84 19.44
N LYS A 25 -7.91 2.13 18.47
CA LYS A 25 -7.57 2.30 17.06
C LYS A 25 -8.18 3.59 16.54
N LYS A 26 -7.35 4.48 16.03
CA LYS A 26 -7.83 5.61 15.22
C LYS A 26 -8.39 5.04 13.92
N ALA A 27 -9.61 5.43 13.57
CA ALA A 27 -10.14 5.16 12.24
C ALA A 27 -9.33 6.00 11.23
N ILE A 28 -8.49 5.34 10.43
CA ILE A 28 -7.74 5.95 9.34
C ILE A 28 -8.43 5.51 8.06
N ASN A 29 -8.87 6.46 7.24
CA ASN A 29 -9.39 6.17 5.91
C ASN A 29 -8.20 6.05 4.93
N PRO A 30 -7.88 4.85 4.41
CA PRO A 30 -6.79 4.68 3.45
C PRO A 30 -7.09 5.35 2.09
N TYR A 31 -8.32 5.81 1.87
CA TYR A 31 -8.76 6.51 0.66
C TYR A 31 -8.88 8.02 0.85
N LEU A 32 -8.36 8.58 1.96
CA LEU A 32 -8.39 10.02 2.20
C LEU A 32 -7.50 10.78 1.21
N ASP A 33 -6.33 10.22 0.94
CA ASP A 33 -5.42 10.74 -0.06
C ASP A 33 -5.74 10.09 -1.42
N PRO A 34 -5.86 10.86 -2.51
CA PRO A 34 -6.02 10.29 -3.84
C PRO A 34 -4.88 9.32 -4.12
N ALA A 35 -5.19 8.13 -4.63
CA ALA A 35 -4.16 7.20 -5.08
C ALA A 35 -3.25 7.94 -6.08
N GLU A 36 -1.93 7.85 -5.88
CA GLU A 36 -0.97 8.36 -6.86
C GLU A 36 -1.36 7.81 -8.24
N VAL A 37 -1.47 8.71 -9.23
CA VAL A 37 -1.86 8.34 -10.59
C VAL A 37 -0.95 7.22 -11.06
N ALA A 38 -1.53 6.07 -11.36
CA ALA A 38 -0.76 4.90 -11.76
C ALA A 38 0.14 5.27 -12.95
N PRO A 39 1.43 4.88 -12.94
CA PRO A 39 2.30 5.10 -14.06
C PRO A 39 1.67 4.52 -15.33
N VAL A 40 1.92 5.16 -16.48
CA VAL A 40 1.39 4.71 -17.78
C VAL A 40 1.58 3.20 -17.90
N SER A 41 0.47 2.49 -18.10
CA SER A 41 0.49 1.03 -18.06
C SER A 41 1.40 0.48 -19.15
N ALA A 42 2.11 -0.61 -18.86
CA ALA A 42 2.96 -1.28 -19.84
C ALA A 42 2.18 -1.62 -21.12
N LEU A 43 0.91 -2.02 -20.98
CA LEU A 43 0.02 -2.29 -22.09
C LEU A 43 -0.27 -1.03 -22.94
N SER A 44 -0.53 0.12 -22.30
CA SER A 44 -0.74 1.38 -23.01
C SER A 44 0.49 1.76 -23.84
N ASN A 45 1.69 1.60 -23.28
CA ASN A 45 2.93 1.87 -24.01
C ASN A 45 3.10 0.94 -25.22
N MET A 46 2.80 -0.35 -25.05
CA MET A 46 2.87 -1.32 -26.14
C MET A 46 1.89 -0.98 -27.28
N ILE A 47 0.66 -0.57 -26.95
CA ILE A 47 -0.34 -0.17 -27.95
C ILE A 47 0.19 1.01 -28.78
N THR A 48 0.72 2.05 -28.12
CA THR A 48 1.27 3.23 -28.80
C THR A 48 2.43 2.86 -29.73
N LEU A 49 3.34 2.00 -29.28
CA LEU A 49 4.49 1.59 -30.09
C LEU A 49 4.07 0.79 -31.33
N TYR A 50 3.14 -0.16 -31.18
CA TYR A 50 2.64 -0.93 -32.32
C TYR A 50 1.85 -0.08 -33.31
N ALA A 51 1.06 0.88 -32.82
CA ALA A 51 0.35 1.81 -33.70
C ALA A 51 1.33 2.62 -34.55
N ALA A 52 2.38 3.16 -33.93
CA ALA A 52 3.42 3.93 -34.63
C ALA A 52 4.18 3.08 -35.66
N ASP A 53 4.54 1.83 -35.32
CA ASP A 53 5.22 0.90 -36.24
C ASP A 53 4.33 0.58 -37.47
N ASN A 54 3.04 0.33 -37.24
CA ASN A 54 2.08 0.07 -38.31
C ASN A 54 1.93 1.25 -39.28
N GLU A 55 1.87 2.48 -38.77
CA GLU A 55 1.80 3.70 -39.60
C GLU A 55 3.05 3.84 -40.47
N GLN A 56 4.24 3.60 -39.91
CA GLN A 56 5.49 3.64 -40.68
C GLN A 56 5.52 2.56 -41.77
N GLU A 57 5.12 1.33 -41.44
CA GLU A 57 5.08 0.23 -42.41
C GLU A 57 4.06 0.49 -43.52
N GLN A 58 2.92 1.11 -43.22
CA GLN A 58 1.95 1.54 -44.25
C GLN A 58 2.58 2.55 -45.21
N LEU A 59 3.21 3.60 -44.70
CA LEU A 59 3.89 4.60 -45.53
C LEU A 59 5.00 3.98 -46.39
N ARG A 60 5.75 3.02 -45.85
CA ARG A 60 6.79 2.30 -46.60
C ARG A 60 6.21 1.50 -47.78
N ARG A 61 5.03 0.90 -47.61
CA ARG A 61 4.33 0.15 -48.66
C ARG A 61 3.78 1.06 -49.75
N GLU A 62 3.26 2.22 -49.37
CA GLU A 62 2.71 3.21 -50.31
C GLU A 62 3.80 3.87 -51.17
N ALA A 63 5.04 3.87 -50.69
CA ALA A 63 6.19 4.41 -51.42
C ALA A 63 6.83 3.44 -52.44
N LEU A 64 6.33 2.21 -52.56
CA LEU A 64 6.79 1.16 -53.50
C LEU A 64 5.86 1.03 -54.70
#